data_AF-A0A958J6A6-F1
#
_entry.id   AF-A0A958J6A6-F1
#
_cell.length_a   1.000
_cell.length_b   1.000
_cell.length_c   1.000
_cell.angle_alpha   90.00
_cell.angle_beta   90.00
_cell.angle_gamma   90.00
#
_symmetry.space_group_name_H-M   'P 1'
#
loop_
_entity.id
_entity.type
_entity.pdbx_description
1 polymer ?
#
loop_
_entity_poly.entity_id
_entity_poly.type
_entity_poly.pdbx_seq_one_letter_code
_entity_poly.pdbx_strand_id
1 'polypeptide(L)'
;GALWRRQRHYFWLSLLFLAFAMPITTYMTNFDVSAADPFVAAEHRALVSVFYIPSYIYLALLMGIGIYALAQWHWRRRPRYWIEAVALLAVLLPAALAYRNYQQVDKSRYYFARDYVENLFRMAEPNALVWANWDPYYFPTNYIQLVEGQRPDVLVLDQQLLRRSWYIRWLRDHHPEFMEKVAGPVDEFLEAVAPFENRQPFDGNFIQMRYIAMINAMIDAAMGEGRAVYFTYPPPPGVAARYFREPLPVAWELKQPGEPLTPVTLTDLKFRGFFRQDIPLDRMAKVFRNYYGGLMFNRAIMLEKIGDKVEAKRYYLEARKFLS
;
A
#
# COMPACT_ATOMS: atom_id res chain seq x y z
N GLY A 1 -39.12 20.92 -13.10
CA GLY A 1 -38.34 20.10 -14.05
C GLY A 1 -39.15 18.89 -14.49
N ALA A 2 -38.94 18.41 -15.71
CA ALA A 2 -39.71 17.31 -16.32
C ALA A 2 -39.75 16.01 -15.48
N LEU A 3 -38.69 15.71 -14.72
CA LEU A 3 -38.61 14.58 -13.78
C LEU A 3 -39.61 14.69 -12.62
N TRP A 4 -39.72 15.86 -11.98
CA TRP A 4 -40.65 16.10 -10.86
C TRP A 4 -42.13 15.96 -11.27
N ARG A 5 -42.48 16.27 -12.52
CA ARG A 5 -43.88 16.29 -12.97
C ARG A 5 -44.35 14.96 -13.58
N ARG A 6 -43.46 14.13 -14.13
CA ARG A 6 -43.81 12.83 -14.77
C ARG A 6 -43.34 11.60 -13.99
N GLN A 7 -42.28 11.70 -13.20
CA GLN A 7 -41.53 10.56 -12.67
C GLN A 7 -41.03 10.86 -11.24
N ARG A 8 -41.97 11.20 -10.34
CA ARG A 8 -41.69 11.67 -8.97
C ARG A 8 -40.83 10.71 -8.14
N HIS A 9 -41.02 9.40 -8.31
CA HIS A 9 -40.29 8.38 -7.56
C HIS A 9 -38.81 8.36 -7.94
N TYR A 10 -38.44 8.46 -9.23
CA TYR A 10 -37.04 8.54 -9.65
C TYR A 10 -36.36 9.84 -9.20
N PHE A 11 -37.09 10.95 -9.14
CA PHE A 11 -36.56 12.20 -8.59
C PHE A 11 -36.19 12.05 -7.11
N TRP A 12 -37.11 11.54 -6.29
CA TRP A 12 -36.85 11.34 -4.87
C TRP A 12 -35.77 10.28 -4.63
N LEU A 13 -35.78 9.18 -5.38
CA LEU A 13 -34.73 8.17 -5.33
C LEU A 13 -33.35 8.77 -5.61
N SER A 14 -33.25 9.65 -6.63
CA SER A 14 -31.98 10.33 -6.97
C SER A 14 -31.50 11.25 -5.86
N LEU A 15 -32.42 12.02 -5.29
CA LEU A 15 -32.11 12.99 -4.25
C LEU A 15 -31.73 12.28 -2.95
N LEU A 16 -32.43 11.22 -2.59
CA LEU A 16 -32.09 10.36 -1.47
C LEU A 16 -30.75 9.65 -1.69
N PHE A 17 -30.51 9.10 -2.88
CA PHE A 17 -29.22 8.48 -3.19
C PHE A 17 -28.07 9.48 -3.02
N LEU A 18 -28.17 10.70 -3.55
CA LEU A 18 -27.11 11.70 -3.38
C LEU A 18 -26.96 12.20 -1.94
N ALA A 19 -28.08 12.41 -1.24
CA ALA A 19 -28.08 12.91 0.13
C ALA A 19 -27.55 11.88 1.13
N PHE A 20 -27.75 10.58 0.86
CA PHE A 20 -27.44 9.51 1.81
C PHE A 20 -26.28 8.62 1.40
N ALA A 21 -25.97 8.45 0.11
CA ALA A 21 -24.87 7.57 -0.31
C ALA A 21 -23.54 7.97 0.32
N MET A 22 -23.15 9.25 0.22
CA MET A 22 -21.88 9.72 0.78
C MET A 22 -21.85 9.72 2.32
N PRO A 23 -22.85 10.27 3.04
CA PRO A 23 -22.85 10.22 4.50
C PRO A 23 -22.96 8.81 5.06
N ILE A 24 -23.77 7.93 4.47
CA ILE A 24 -23.90 6.53 4.92
C ILE A 24 -22.59 5.78 4.66
N THR A 25 -21.94 5.95 3.51
CA THR A 25 -20.65 5.27 3.27
C THR A 25 -19.59 5.76 4.26
N THR A 26 -19.54 7.05 4.55
CA THR A 26 -18.58 7.60 5.51
C THR A 26 -18.88 7.12 6.93
N TYR A 27 -20.15 7.07 7.32
CA TYR A 27 -20.58 6.56 8.62
C TYR A 27 -20.31 5.04 8.76
N MET A 28 -20.66 4.24 7.76
CA MET A 28 -20.49 2.79 7.79
C MET A 28 -19.03 2.34 7.72
N THR A 29 -18.19 3.10 7.01
CA THR A 29 -16.76 2.79 6.95
C THR A 29 -16.02 3.15 8.24
N ASN A 30 -16.61 4.00 9.10
CA ASN A 30 -16.10 4.36 10.42
C ASN A 30 -14.62 4.82 10.42
N PHE A 31 -14.16 5.40 9.31
CA PHE A 31 -12.80 5.95 9.21
C PHE A 31 -12.75 7.36 9.77
N ASP A 32 -11.78 7.63 10.65
CA ASP A 32 -11.52 8.97 11.14
C ASP A 32 -10.78 9.80 10.07
N VAL A 33 -11.54 10.43 9.17
CA VAL A 33 -11.02 11.34 8.12
C VAL A 33 -10.45 12.65 8.68
N SER A 34 -10.61 12.87 9.99
CA SER A 34 -10.11 13.99 10.78
C SER A 34 -8.98 13.61 11.73
N ALA A 35 -8.37 12.43 11.55
CA ALA A 35 -7.27 11.98 12.40
C ALA A 35 -6.19 13.06 12.56
N ALA A 36 -5.70 13.23 13.79
CA ALA A 36 -4.73 14.28 14.13
C ALA A 36 -3.41 14.13 13.33
N ASP A 37 -3.06 12.90 12.96
CA ASP A 37 -1.94 12.61 12.09
C ASP A 37 -2.33 12.89 10.60
N PRO A 38 -1.65 13.82 9.90
CA PRO A 38 -1.98 14.17 8.52
C PRO A 38 -1.83 13.02 7.52
N PHE A 39 -0.92 12.08 7.78
CA PHE A 39 -0.73 10.90 6.94
C PHE A 39 -1.89 9.93 7.13
N VAL A 40 -2.26 9.60 8.36
CA VAL A 40 -3.41 8.73 8.68
C VAL A 40 -4.70 9.32 8.13
N ALA A 41 -4.91 10.63 8.28
CA ALA A 41 -6.07 11.30 7.73
C ALA A 41 -6.10 11.25 6.19
N ALA A 42 -4.95 11.40 5.53
CA ALA A 42 -4.83 11.21 4.08
C ALA A 42 -5.02 9.74 3.66
N GLU A 43 -4.70 8.80 4.54
CA GLU A 43 -4.95 7.37 4.34
C GLU A 43 -6.44 7.06 4.32
N HIS A 44 -7.10 7.40 5.42
CA HIS A 44 -8.53 7.26 5.61
C HIS A 44 -9.33 7.94 4.50
N ARG A 45 -8.98 9.17 4.11
CA ARG A 45 -9.68 9.86 3.01
C ARG A 45 -9.57 9.13 1.67
N ALA A 46 -8.42 8.54 1.34
CA ALA A 46 -8.28 7.81 0.09
C ALA A 46 -8.99 6.46 0.13
N LEU A 47 -9.04 5.79 1.27
CA LEU A 47 -9.82 4.56 1.45
C LEU A 47 -11.31 4.85 1.27
N VAL A 48 -11.79 5.94 1.88
CA VAL A 48 -13.18 6.37 1.77
C VAL A 48 -13.52 6.80 0.33
N SER A 49 -12.59 7.42 -0.40
CA SER A 49 -12.88 7.96 -1.74
C SER A 49 -13.24 6.89 -2.78
N VAL A 50 -12.77 5.64 -2.60
CA VAL A 50 -13.16 4.51 -3.46
C VAL A 50 -14.67 4.24 -3.37
N PHE A 51 -15.27 4.44 -2.19
CA PHE A 51 -16.72 4.29 -2.00
C PHE A 51 -17.53 5.42 -2.64
N TYR A 52 -16.89 6.49 -3.12
CA TYR A 52 -17.56 7.56 -3.85
C TYR A 52 -17.67 7.30 -5.36
N ILE A 53 -17.00 6.26 -5.90
CA ILE A 53 -17.08 5.90 -7.32
C ILE A 53 -18.54 5.72 -7.80
N PRO A 54 -19.42 4.96 -7.09
CA PRO A 54 -20.82 4.84 -7.49
C PRO A 54 -21.56 6.19 -7.54
N SER A 55 -21.27 7.09 -6.59
CA SER A 55 -21.84 8.44 -6.55
C SER A 55 -21.40 9.28 -7.76
N TYR A 56 -20.12 9.18 -8.16
CA TYR A 56 -19.61 9.86 -9.35
C TYR A 56 -20.25 9.33 -10.64
N ILE A 57 -20.41 8.01 -10.77
CA ILE A 57 -21.10 7.38 -11.91
C ILE A 57 -22.56 7.87 -11.96
N TYR A 58 -23.24 7.88 -10.81
CA TYR A 58 -24.62 8.34 -10.74
C TYR A 58 -24.79 9.82 -11.11
N LEU A 59 -23.89 10.68 -10.63
CA LEU A 59 -23.86 12.10 -11.01
C LEU A 59 -23.61 12.27 -12.51
N ALA A 60 -22.72 11.48 -13.11
CA ALA A 60 -22.47 11.50 -14.55
C ALA A 60 -23.75 11.15 -15.35
N LEU A 61 -24.50 10.13 -14.90
CA LEU A 61 -25.79 9.77 -15.51
C LEU A 61 -26.82 10.90 -15.40
N LEU A 62 -26.96 11.52 -14.22
CA LEU A 62 -27.86 12.65 -14.03
C LEU A 62 -27.48 13.86 -14.88
N MET A 63 -26.18 14.15 -15.04
CA MET A 63 -25.70 15.19 -15.95
C MET A 63 -26.10 14.88 -17.39
N GLY A 64 -25.94 13.63 -17.86
CA GLY A 64 -26.38 13.21 -19.18
C GLY A 64 -27.90 13.37 -19.40
N ILE A 65 -28.70 12.97 -18.42
CA ILE A 65 -30.17 13.16 -18.43
C ILE A 65 -30.52 14.66 -18.46
N GLY A 66 -29.80 15.48 -17.69
CA GLY A 66 -29.96 16.94 -17.65
C GLY A 66 -29.69 17.58 -19.00
N ILE A 67 -28.58 17.22 -19.65
CA ILE A 67 -28.21 17.69 -20.99
C ILE A 67 -29.27 17.28 -22.02
N TYR A 68 -29.71 16.01 -21.99
CA TYR A 68 -30.78 15.52 -22.87
C TYR A 68 -32.10 16.29 -22.66
N ALA A 69 -32.49 16.51 -21.41
CA ALA A 69 -33.70 17.26 -21.08
C ALA A 69 -33.62 18.73 -21.56
N LEU A 70 -32.47 19.38 -21.43
CA LEU A 70 -32.24 20.73 -21.95
C LEU A 70 -32.34 20.77 -23.48
N ALA A 71 -31.76 19.78 -24.17
CA ALA A 71 -31.87 19.67 -25.62
C ALA A 71 -33.33 19.47 -26.08
N GLN A 72 -34.09 18.60 -25.39
CA GLN A 72 -35.49 18.30 -25.70
C GLN A 72 -36.45 19.45 -25.39
N TRP A 73 -36.25 20.17 -24.28
CA TRP A 73 -37.14 21.25 -23.84
C TRP A 73 -37.19 22.41 -24.87
N HIS A 74 -36.16 22.54 -25.71
CA HIS A 74 -36.02 23.69 -26.61
C HIS A 74 -36.00 23.37 -28.11
N TRP A 75 -36.14 22.10 -28.51
CA TRP A 75 -36.06 21.66 -29.92
C TRP A 75 -37.05 22.36 -30.88
N ARG A 76 -38.21 22.80 -30.40
CA ARG A 76 -39.27 23.41 -31.24
C ARG A 76 -39.30 24.94 -31.28
N ARG A 77 -38.52 25.66 -30.44
CA ARG A 77 -38.65 27.13 -30.27
C ARG A 77 -37.34 27.91 -30.38
N ARG A 78 -36.22 27.25 -30.68
CA ARG A 78 -34.91 27.88 -30.82
C ARG A 78 -34.26 27.45 -32.15
N PRO A 79 -33.42 28.32 -32.74
CA PRO A 79 -32.69 27.99 -33.96
C PRO A 79 -31.67 26.87 -33.73
N ARG A 80 -31.38 26.12 -34.79
CA ARG A 80 -30.56 24.89 -34.81
C ARG A 80 -29.20 25.02 -34.10
N TYR A 81 -28.56 26.19 -34.18
CA TYR A 81 -27.27 26.45 -33.54
C TYR A 81 -27.29 26.26 -32.01
N TRP A 82 -28.44 26.38 -31.34
CA TRP A 82 -28.56 26.12 -29.90
C TRP A 82 -28.34 24.65 -29.56
N ILE A 83 -28.90 23.74 -30.36
CA ILE A 83 -28.77 22.29 -30.13
C ILE A 83 -27.33 21.87 -30.41
N GLU A 84 -26.73 22.40 -31.48
CA GLU A 84 -25.33 22.20 -31.84
C GLU A 84 -24.40 22.70 -30.72
N ALA A 85 -24.69 23.87 -30.13
CA ALA A 85 -23.93 24.39 -28.99
C ALA A 85 -24.03 23.51 -27.74
N VAL A 86 -25.22 23.00 -27.41
CA VAL A 86 -25.41 22.08 -26.26
C VAL A 86 -24.68 20.76 -26.48
N ALA A 87 -24.77 20.19 -27.68
CA ALA A 87 -24.07 18.97 -28.05
C ALA A 87 -22.54 19.18 -28.00
N LEU A 88 -22.06 20.31 -28.51
CA LEU A 88 -20.65 20.67 -28.48
C LEU A 88 -20.15 20.83 -27.03
N LEU A 89 -20.89 21.53 -26.17
CA LEU A 89 -20.53 21.68 -24.75
C LEU A 89 -20.52 20.33 -24.01
N ALA A 90 -21.45 19.43 -24.32
CA ALA A 90 -21.52 18.10 -23.72
C ALA A 90 -20.27 17.25 -24.01
N VAL A 91 -19.56 17.52 -25.12
CA VAL A 91 -18.30 16.84 -25.48
C VAL A 91 -17.10 17.64 -24.99
N LEU A 92 -17.08 18.96 -25.20
CA LEU A 92 -15.94 19.80 -24.87
C LEU A 92 -15.67 19.86 -23.37
N LEU A 93 -16.70 19.86 -22.52
CA LEU A 93 -16.52 19.92 -21.07
C LEU A 93 -15.79 18.67 -20.52
N PRO A 94 -16.27 17.43 -20.75
CA PRO A 94 -15.51 16.23 -20.36
C PRO A 94 -14.13 16.16 -21.02
N ALA A 95 -14.01 16.52 -22.30
CA ALA A 95 -12.72 16.48 -23.01
C ALA A 95 -11.69 17.44 -22.39
N ALA A 96 -12.11 18.68 -22.04
CA ALA A 96 -11.25 19.65 -21.38
C ALA A 96 -10.85 19.18 -19.97
N LEU A 97 -11.78 18.57 -19.22
CA LEU A 97 -11.47 17.99 -17.91
C LEU A 97 -10.50 16.81 -18.03
N ALA A 98 -10.71 15.91 -19.00
CA ALA A 98 -9.83 14.79 -19.26
C ALA A 98 -8.42 15.28 -19.63
N TYR A 99 -8.32 16.27 -20.52
CA TYR A 99 -7.05 16.88 -20.91
C TYR A 99 -6.31 17.52 -19.73
N ARG A 100 -7.02 18.33 -18.92
CA ARG A 100 -6.43 19.00 -17.75
C ARG A 100 -5.95 18.02 -16.67
N ASN A 101 -6.63 16.89 -16.51
CA ASN A 101 -6.30 15.89 -15.49
C ASN A 101 -5.42 14.76 -16.02
N TYR A 102 -5.19 14.67 -17.34
CA TYR A 102 -4.52 13.54 -17.98
C TYR A 102 -3.16 13.23 -17.34
N GLN A 103 -2.31 14.25 -17.14
CA GLN A 103 -0.99 14.06 -16.52
C GLN A 103 -1.05 13.53 -15.08
N GLN A 104 -2.13 13.80 -14.34
CA GLN A 104 -2.28 13.33 -12.95
C GLN A 104 -2.75 11.86 -12.91
N VAL A 105 -3.51 11.44 -13.93
CA VAL A 105 -4.05 10.08 -14.03
C VAL A 105 -3.22 9.16 -14.93
N ASP A 106 -2.29 9.70 -15.72
CA ASP A 106 -1.34 8.92 -16.52
C ASP A 106 -0.36 8.18 -15.62
N LYS A 107 -0.50 6.85 -15.59
CA LYS A 107 0.37 5.94 -14.83
C LYS A 107 1.34 5.16 -15.73
N SER A 108 1.47 5.52 -17.01
CA SER A 108 2.37 4.85 -17.98
C SER A 108 3.85 4.83 -17.54
N ARG A 109 4.24 5.77 -16.67
CA ARG A 109 5.60 5.87 -16.10
C ARG A 109 5.66 5.59 -14.59
N TYR A 110 4.62 4.94 -14.04
CA TYR A 110 4.52 4.69 -12.60
C TYR A 110 5.25 3.40 -12.21
N TYR A 111 6.56 3.51 -11.97
CA TYR A 111 7.42 2.36 -11.67
C TYR A 111 7.76 2.21 -10.17
N PHE A 112 7.27 3.08 -9.29
CA PHE A 112 7.74 3.16 -7.89
C PHE A 112 7.62 1.83 -7.11
N ALA A 113 6.46 1.17 -7.16
CA ALA A 113 6.24 -0.10 -6.47
C ALA A 113 7.08 -1.24 -7.08
N ARG A 114 7.18 -1.29 -8.42
CA ARG A 114 8.03 -2.27 -9.11
C ARG A 114 9.50 -2.06 -8.75
N ASP A 115 9.99 -0.82 -8.86
CA ASP A 115 11.37 -0.47 -8.52
C ASP A 115 11.68 -0.81 -7.07
N TYR A 116 10.72 -0.63 -6.15
CA TYR A 116 10.87 -1.06 -4.77
C TYR A 116 11.17 -2.56 -4.65
N VAL A 117 10.30 -3.40 -5.22
CA VAL A 117 10.48 -4.85 -5.14
C VAL A 117 11.73 -5.30 -5.88
N GLU A 118 12.00 -4.76 -7.07
CA GLU A 118 13.23 -5.10 -7.81
C GLU A 118 14.49 -4.71 -7.01
N ASN A 119 14.47 -3.60 -6.28
CA ASN A 119 15.58 -3.19 -5.43
C ASN A 119 15.73 -4.09 -4.20
N LEU A 120 14.61 -4.44 -3.56
CA LEU A 120 14.57 -5.44 -2.49
C LEU A 120 15.16 -6.78 -2.97
N PHE A 121 14.76 -7.23 -4.15
CA PHE A 121 15.23 -8.46 -4.78
C PHE A 121 16.63 -8.40 -5.35
N ARG A 122 17.20 -7.22 -5.65
CA ARG A 122 18.63 -7.12 -5.99
C ARG A 122 19.51 -7.25 -4.76
N MET A 123 19.02 -6.75 -3.62
CA MET A 123 19.77 -6.73 -2.38
C MET A 123 19.60 -8.01 -1.56
N ALA A 124 18.43 -8.65 -1.61
CA ALA A 124 18.16 -9.85 -0.83
C ALA A 124 19.06 -11.02 -1.26
N GLU A 125 19.76 -11.61 -0.29
CA GLU A 125 20.55 -12.83 -0.49
C GLU A 125 19.72 -14.00 -1.06
N PRO A 126 20.35 -15.00 -1.69
CA PRO A 126 19.66 -16.19 -2.16
C PRO A 126 18.86 -16.88 -1.05
N ASN A 127 17.66 -17.33 -1.38
CA ASN A 127 16.73 -17.95 -0.44
C ASN A 127 16.34 -17.07 0.76
N ALA A 128 16.50 -15.74 0.76
CA ALA A 128 16.18 -14.90 1.91
C ALA A 128 14.72 -15.02 2.43
N LEU A 129 14.50 -14.65 3.70
CA LEU A 129 13.19 -14.48 4.32
C LEU A 129 12.89 -12.99 4.47
N VAL A 130 11.78 -12.50 3.92
CA VAL A 130 11.39 -11.10 4.01
C VAL A 130 10.05 -10.97 4.73
N TRP A 131 10.03 -10.15 5.77
CA TRP A 131 8.82 -9.74 6.47
C TRP A 131 8.28 -8.45 5.89
N ALA A 132 7.31 -8.57 4.99
CA ALA A 132 6.56 -7.45 4.47
C ALA A 132 5.53 -6.97 5.49
N ASN A 133 5.47 -5.67 5.70
CA ASN A 133 4.43 -5.04 6.50
C ASN A 133 3.68 -4.04 5.61
N TRP A 134 2.36 -4.22 5.50
CA TRP A 134 1.43 -3.45 4.67
C TRP A 134 1.42 -3.79 3.16
N ASP A 135 0.24 -3.59 2.59
CA ASP A 135 -0.15 -3.74 1.19
C ASP A 135 0.86 -3.21 0.15
N PRO A 136 1.41 -1.97 0.24
CA PRO A 136 2.31 -1.46 -0.79
C PRO A 136 3.63 -2.22 -0.90
N TYR A 137 4.02 -2.98 0.12
CA TYR A 137 5.25 -3.78 0.08
C TYR A 137 4.95 -5.24 -0.27
N TYR A 138 3.85 -5.80 0.23
CA TYR A 138 3.52 -7.22 0.04
C TYR A 138 2.88 -7.51 -1.33
N PHE A 139 1.88 -6.74 -1.77
CA PHE A 139 1.15 -7.07 -2.99
C PHE A 139 1.97 -6.90 -4.28
N PRO A 140 2.78 -5.84 -4.46
CA PRO A 140 3.68 -5.76 -5.61
C PRO A 140 4.69 -6.91 -5.65
N THR A 141 5.12 -7.38 -4.48
CA THR A 141 6.04 -8.52 -4.37
C THR A 141 5.37 -9.81 -4.85
N ASN A 142 4.14 -10.08 -4.41
CA ASN A 142 3.35 -11.21 -4.91
C ASN A 142 3.14 -11.16 -6.42
N TYR A 143 2.83 -9.98 -6.98
CA TYR A 143 2.69 -9.85 -8.43
C TYR A 143 4.00 -10.23 -9.15
N ILE A 144 5.14 -9.71 -8.71
CA ILE A 144 6.44 -10.00 -9.33
C ILE A 144 6.83 -11.48 -9.19
N GLN A 145 6.51 -12.13 -8.06
CA GLN A 145 6.80 -13.55 -7.87
C GLN A 145 5.82 -14.47 -8.62
N LEU A 146 4.51 -14.27 -8.43
CA LEU A 146 3.47 -15.18 -8.93
C LEU A 146 3.13 -14.96 -10.40
N VAL A 147 3.23 -13.73 -10.91
CA VAL A 147 2.91 -13.40 -12.31
C VAL A 147 4.17 -13.30 -13.16
N GLU A 148 5.22 -12.64 -12.65
CA GLU A 148 6.45 -12.44 -13.43
C GLU A 148 7.53 -13.49 -13.18
N GLY A 149 7.36 -14.36 -12.18
CA GLY A 149 8.27 -15.46 -11.90
C GLY A 149 9.65 -15.03 -11.40
N GLN A 150 9.81 -13.81 -10.86
CA GLN A 150 11.11 -13.33 -10.41
C GLN A 150 11.36 -13.65 -8.93
N ARG A 151 12.58 -14.09 -8.60
CA ARG A 151 13.02 -14.46 -7.24
C ARG A 151 12.02 -15.34 -6.47
N PRO A 152 11.55 -16.47 -7.02
CA PRO A 152 10.69 -17.41 -6.28
C PRO A 152 11.41 -18.06 -5.10
N ASP A 153 12.74 -17.95 -5.02
CA ASP A 153 13.57 -18.42 -3.91
C ASP A 153 13.38 -17.60 -2.61
N VAL A 154 13.03 -16.32 -2.74
CA VAL A 154 12.82 -15.44 -1.58
C VAL A 154 11.43 -15.68 -0.99
N LEU A 155 11.35 -16.08 0.27
CA LEU A 155 10.06 -16.21 0.96
C LEU A 155 9.65 -14.86 1.51
N VAL A 156 8.56 -14.30 0.99
CA VAL A 156 8.01 -13.03 1.49
C VAL A 156 6.74 -13.30 2.28
N LEU A 157 6.74 -12.92 3.56
CA LEU A 157 5.65 -13.12 4.49
C LEU A 157 5.00 -11.79 4.87
N ASP A 158 3.67 -11.74 4.84
CA ASP A 158 2.92 -10.60 5.35
C ASP A 158 2.69 -10.72 6.87
N GLN A 159 3.18 -9.73 7.63
CA GLN A 159 3.04 -9.68 9.08
C GLN A 159 1.57 -9.62 9.53
N GLN A 160 0.70 -8.91 8.82
CA GLN A 160 -0.72 -8.79 9.17
C GLN A 160 -1.50 -10.05 8.83
N LEU A 161 -1.20 -10.70 7.70
CA LEU A 161 -1.86 -11.94 7.30
C LEU A 161 -1.47 -13.12 8.19
N LEU A 162 -0.24 -13.15 8.72
CA LEU A 162 0.19 -14.15 9.71
C LEU A 162 -0.65 -14.19 10.99
N ARG A 163 -1.45 -13.14 11.25
CA ARG A 163 -2.42 -13.14 12.34
C ARG A 163 -3.68 -13.96 12.05
N ARG A 164 -3.80 -14.56 10.86
CA ARG A 164 -4.99 -15.28 10.40
C ARG A 164 -4.66 -16.74 10.11
N SER A 165 -5.49 -17.65 10.61
CA SER A 165 -5.27 -19.09 10.47
C SER A 165 -5.21 -19.55 9.01
N TRP A 166 -5.99 -18.90 8.12
CA TRP A 166 -6.02 -19.24 6.70
C TRP A 166 -4.70 -18.97 5.99
N TYR A 167 -3.96 -17.92 6.38
CA TYR A 167 -2.69 -17.59 5.76
C TYR A 167 -1.62 -18.59 6.19
N ILE A 168 -1.65 -19.02 7.45
CA ILE A 168 -0.79 -20.08 7.96
C ILE A 168 -1.07 -21.41 7.24
N ARG A 169 -2.35 -21.74 6.98
CA ARG A 169 -2.68 -22.90 6.15
C ARG A 169 -2.09 -22.79 4.74
N TRP A 170 -2.23 -21.64 4.11
CA TRP A 170 -1.62 -21.39 2.80
C TRP A 170 -0.09 -21.59 2.84
N LEU A 171 0.59 -21.11 3.89
CA LEU A 171 2.03 -21.34 4.08
C LEU A 171 2.37 -22.82 4.28
N ARG A 172 1.55 -23.59 4.99
CA ARG A 172 1.74 -25.04 5.14
C ARG A 172 1.64 -25.77 3.80
N ASP A 173 0.73 -25.34 2.94
CA ASP A 173 0.53 -25.95 1.63
C ASP A 173 1.66 -25.60 0.63
N HIS A 174 2.19 -24.38 0.69
CA HIS A 174 3.16 -23.86 -0.31
C HIS A 174 4.62 -23.90 0.16
N HIS A 175 4.86 -23.91 1.47
CA HIS A 175 6.19 -23.93 2.08
C HIS A 175 6.28 -24.97 3.22
N PRO A 176 5.91 -26.24 2.98
CA PRO A 176 5.80 -27.25 4.03
C PRO A 176 7.11 -27.46 4.79
N GLU A 177 8.24 -27.51 4.09
CA GLU A 177 9.57 -27.73 4.71
C GLU A 177 9.92 -26.66 5.74
N PHE A 178 9.57 -25.39 5.48
CA PHE A 178 9.81 -24.31 6.43
C PHE A 178 8.81 -24.36 7.59
N MET A 179 7.53 -24.64 7.29
CA MET A 179 6.47 -24.66 8.29
C MET A 179 6.56 -25.84 9.26
N GLU A 180 7.11 -26.98 8.84
CA GLU A 180 7.33 -28.15 9.70
C GLU A 180 8.31 -27.83 10.84
N LYS A 181 9.38 -27.08 10.55
CA LYS A 181 10.40 -26.68 11.53
C LYS A 181 9.87 -25.80 12.65
N VAL A 182 8.77 -25.08 12.38
CA VAL A 182 8.13 -24.16 13.32
C VAL A 182 6.74 -24.62 13.73
N ALA A 183 6.40 -25.89 13.49
CA ALA A 183 5.04 -26.42 13.69
C ALA A 183 4.51 -26.17 15.11
N GLY A 184 5.34 -26.43 16.14
CA GLY A 184 4.95 -26.23 17.54
C GLY A 184 4.45 -24.81 17.85
N PRO A 185 5.32 -23.77 17.73
CA PRO A 185 4.90 -22.38 17.95
C PRO A 185 3.75 -21.92 17.05
N VAL A 186 3.66 -22.44 15.82
CA VAL A 186 2.55 -22.17 14.90
C VAL A 186 1.24 -22.77 15.41
N ASP A 187 1.23 -24.02 15.85
CA ASP A 187 0.04 -24.69 16.37
C ASP A 187 -0.44 -24.03 17.66
N GLU A 188 0.47 -23.65 18.56
CA GLU A 188 0.13 -22.89 19.77
C GLU A 188 -0.53 -21.54 19.45
N PHE A 189 -0.10 -20.86 18.39
CA PHE A 189 -0.75 -19.63 17.92
C PHE A 189 -2.13 -19.92 17.31
N LEU A 190 -2.26 -20.98 16.50
CA LEU A 190 -3.53 -21.38 15.90
C LEU A 190 -4.58 -21.72 16.97
N GLU A 191 -4.18 -22.42 18.04
CA GLU A 191 -5.04 -22.69 19.19
C GLU A 191 -5.47 -21.39 19.89
N ALA A 192 -4.52 -20.46 20.09
CA ALA A 192 -4.82 -19.19 20.76
C ALA A 192 -5.75 -18.29 19.94
N VAL A 193 -5.62 -18.25 18.61
CA VAL A 193 -6.42 -17.38 17.74
C VAL A 193 -7.80 -17.97 17.39
N ALA A 194 -7.99 -19.29 17.53
CA ALA A 194 -9.23 -19.97 17.17
C ALA A 194 -10.49 -19.40 17.87
N PRO A 195 -10.49 -19.10 19.19
CA PRO A 195 -11.66 -18.48 19.83
C PRO A 195 -12.03 -17.14 19.20
N PHE A 196 -11.05 -16.30 18.88
CA PHE A 196 -11.28 -15.01 18.21
C PHE A 196 -11.89 -15.19 16.82
N GLU A 197 -11.36 -16.09 16.00
CA GLU A 197 -11.90 -16.35 14.65
C GLU A 197 -13.30 -16.97 14.69
N ASN A 198 -13.62 -17.74 15.73
CA ASN A 198 -14.93 -18.36 15.95
C ASN A 198 -15.93 -17.48 16.71
N ARG A 199 -15.60 -16.20 16.97
CA ARG A 199 -16.44 -15.25 17.73
C ARG A 199 -16.79 -15.73 19.14
N GLN A 200 -15.86 -16.46 19.77
CA GLN A 200 -15.93 -16.90 21.16
C GLN A 200 -15.15 -15.93 22.06
N PRO A 201 -15.34 -15.97 23.40
CA PRO A 201 -14.51 -15.21 24.33
C PRO A 201 -13.02 -15.54 24.14
N PHE A 202 -12.17 -14.52 24.07
CA PHE A 202 -10.73 -14.66 23.82
C PHE A 202 -9.92 -13.68 24.66
N ASP A 203 -8.64 -13.99 24.86
CA ASP A 203 -7.66 -13.08 25.46
C ASP A 203 -6.69 -12.57 24.38
N GLY A 204 -6.84 -11.28 24.03
CA GLY A 204 -6.01 -10.63 23.02
C GLY A 204 -4.53 -10.55 23.39
N ASN A 205 -4.19 -10.47 24.68
CA ASN A 205 -2.80 -10.46 25.14
C ASN A 205 -2.16 -11.83 24.98
N PHE A 206 -2.91 -12.89 25.29
CA PHE A 206 -2.46 -14.26 25.07
C PHE A 206 -2.22 -14.56 23.58
N ILE A 207 -3.14 -14.13 22.71
CA ILE A 207 -2.98 -14.24 21.25
C ILE A 207 -1.73 -13.47 20.78
N GLN A 208 -1.55 -12.22 21.24
CA GLN A 208 -0.41 -11.40 20.86
C GLN A 208 0.92 -12.01 21.34
N MET A 209 0.94 -12.60 22.53
CA MET A 209 2.11 -13.32 23.06
C MET A 209 2.46 -14.52 22.19
N ARG A 210 1.49 -15.38 21.83
CA ARG A 210 1.72 -16.54 20.95
C ARG A 210 2.11 -16.13 19.53
N TYR A 211 1.55 -15.04 19.02
CA TYR A 211 1.93 -14.48 17.73
C TYR A 211 3.41 -14.03 17.72
N ILE A 212 3.86 -13.31 18.76
CA ILE A 212 5.27 -12.91 18.89
C ILE A 212 6.18 -14.14 19.01
N ALA A 213 5.77 -15.14 19.79
CA ALA A 213 6.54 -16.38 19.95
C ALA A 213 6.69 -17.13 18.62
N MET A 214 5.60 -17.26 17.85
CA MET A 214 5.61 -17.86 16.51
C MET A 214 6.57 -17.12 15.57
N ILE A 215 6.49 -15.78 15.49
CA ILE A 215 7.38 -15.00 14.62
C ILE A 215 8.84 -15.15 15.03
N ASN A 216 9.15 -15.07 16.32
CA ASN A 216 10.53 -15.24 16.80
C ASN A 216 11.06 -16.65 16.47
N ALA A 217 10.24 -17.69 16.60
CA ALA A 217 10.62 -19.04 16.19
C ALA A 217 10.89 -19.16 14.68
N MET A 218 10.09 -18.49 13.84
CA MET A 218 10.32 -18.43 12.39
C MET A 218 11.61 -17.71 12.03
N ILE A 219 11.92 -16.61 12.72
CA ILE A 219 13.17 -15.88 12.54
C ILE A 219 14.35 -16.72 12.99
N ASP A 220 14.28 -17.33 14.18
CA ASP A 220 15.36 -18.14 14.74
C ASP A 220 15.64 -19.38 13.87
N ALA A 221 14.60 -20.04 13.33
CA ALA A 221 14.74 -21.14 12.39
C ALA A 221 15.41 -20.69 11.08
N ALA A 222 15.02 -19.55 10.52
CA ALA A 222 15.64 -19.01 9.31
C ALA A 222 17.12 -18.65 9.55
N MET A 223 17.41 -17.88 10.60
CA MET A 223 18.77 -17.47 10.95
C MET A 223 19.67 -18.68 11.26
N GLY A 224 19.14 -19.71 11.92
CA GLY A 224 19.85 -20.96 12.21
C GLY A 224 20.28 -21.74 10.97
N GLU A 225 19.61 -21.53 9.84
CA GLU A 225 19.92 -22.13 8.54
C GLU A 225 20.82 -21.24 7.67
N GLY A 226 21.28 -20.10 8.21
CA GLY A 226 22.04 -19.10 7.46
C GLY A 226 21.18 -18.34 6.44
N ARG A 227 19.84 -18.39 6.57
CA ARG A 227 18.93 -17.64 5.72
C ARG A 227 18.90 -16.17 6.16
N ALA A 228 19.27 -15.25 5.28
CA ALA A 228 19.18 -13.82 5.57
C ALA A 228 17.72 -13.40 5.84
N VAL A 229 17.49 -12.59 6.87
CA VAL A 229 16.15 -12.15 7.29
C VAL A 229 16.03 -10.63 7.15
N TYR A 230 15.06 -10.18 6.38
CA TYR A 230 14.78 -8.77 6.12
C TYR A 230 13.40 -8.36 6.61
N PHE A 231 13.24 -7.08 6.92
CA PHE A 231 12.00 -6.46 7.36
C PHE A 231 11.74 -5.18 6.54
N THR A 232 10.61 -5.11 5.84
CA THR A 232 10.24 -3.87 5.11
C THR A 232 9.77 -2.76 6.07
N TYR A 233 9.55 -3.07 7.34
CA TYR A 233 9.30 -2.09 8.38
C TYR A 233 9.89 -2.58 9.70
N PRO A 234 10.40 -1.71 10.59
CA PRO A 234 10.93 -2.15 11.87
C PRO A 234 10.00 -3.15 12.57
N PRO A 235 10.52 -4.29 13.04
CA PRO A 235 9.70 -5.30 13.67
C PRO A 235 9.00 -4.76 14.92
N PRO A 236 7.78 -5.23 15.21
CA PRO A 236 7.02 -4.77 16.37
C PRO A 236 7.74 -5.08 17.70
N PRO A 237 7.37 -4.42 18.80
CA PRO A 237 7.95 -4.69 20.11
C PRO A 237 7.90 -6.18 20.47
N GLY A 238 9.02 -6.72 20.98
CA GLY A 238 9.17 -8.13 21.33
C GLY A 238 9.60 -9.06 20.19
N VAL A 239 9.57 -8.60 18.93
CA VAL A 239 10.06 -9.36 17.77
C VAL A 239 11.53 -9.06 17.50
N ALA A 240 12.31 -10.10 17.25
CA ALA A 240 13.73 -10.02 16.88
C ALA A 240 14.58 -9.19 17.86
N ALA A 241 14.24 -9.19 19.14
CA ALA A 241 14.93 -8.37 20.15
C ALA A 241 16.39 -8.77 20.39
N ARG A 242 16.76 -10.01 20.03
CA ARG A 242 18.12 -10.56 20.17
C ARG A 242 19.05 -10.19 19.01
N TYR A 243 18.49 -9.69 17.91
CA TYR A 243 19.23 -9.41 16.68
C TYR A 243 19.53 -7.92 16.55
N PHE A 244 20.71 -7.63 16.00
CA PHE A 244 21.03 -6.30 15.52
C PHE A 244 20.21 -6.01 14.25
N ARG A 245 19.73 -4.77 14.10
CA ARG A 245 18.90 -4.34 12.97
C ARG A 245 19.70 -3.37 12.13
N GLU A 246 20.27 -3.86 11.03
CA GLU A 246 21.02 -3.04 10.09
C GLU A 246 20.05 -2.36 9.10
N PRO A 247 19.98 -1.03 9.02
CA PRO A 247 19.23 -0.34 7.97
C PRO A 247 19.99 -0.46 6.65
N LEU A 248 19.42 -1.20 5.71
CA LEU A 248 19.82 -1.19 4.30
C LEU A 248 18.90 -0.22 3.54
N PRO A 249 19.25 0.25 2.33
CA PRO A 249 18.43 1.25 1.64
C PRO A 249 17.00 0.83 1.31
N VAL A 250 16.67 -0.47 1.30
CA VAL A 250 15.35 -0.99 0.87
C VAL A 250 14.61 -1.75 1.98
N ALA A 251 15.30 -2.16 3.05
CA ALA A 251 14.76 -2.94 4.16
C ALA A 251 15.70 -2.89 5.37
N TRP A 252 15.25 -3.39 6.51
CA TRP A 252 16.09 -3.68 7.68
C TRP A 252 16.55 -5.13 7.61
N GLU A 253 17.85 -5.38 7.70
CA GLU A 253 18.40 -6.72 7.82
C GLU A 253 18.62 -7.07 9.29
N LEU A 254 18.30 -8.31 9.66
CA LEU A 254 18.65 -8.85 10.96
C LEU A 254 20.03 -9.48 10.93
N LYS A 255 20.83 -9.17 11.93
CA LYS A 255 22.20 -9.65 12.10
C LYS A 255 22.47 -10.20 13.47
N GLN A 256 23.40 -11.15 13.54
CA GLN A 256 23.96 -11.53 14.83
C GLN A 256 24.79 -10.35 15.39
N PRO A 257 24.77 -10.12 16.71
CA PRO A 257 25.64 -9.13 17.32
C PRO A 257 27.11 -9.36 16.96
N GLY A 258 27.74 -8.35 16.35
CA GLY A 258 29.15 -8.40 15.96
C GLY A 258 29.42 -8.81 14.51
N GLU A 259 28.39 -9.18 13.73
CA GLU A 259 28.54 -9.38 12.28
C GLU A 259 28.94 -8.07 11.57
N PRO A 260 29.82 -8.15 10.55
CA PRO A 260 30.21 -6.98 9.77
C PRO A 260 29.00 -6.39 9.04
N LEU A 261 28.98 -5.07 8.80
CA LEU A 261 27.92 -4.43 8.03
C LEU A 261 27.85 -4.94 6.59
N THR A 262 26.66 -5.01 6.02
CA THR A 262 26.44 -5.48 4.65
C THR A 262 26.94 -4.44 3.67
N PRO A 263 27.84 -4.80 2.73
CA PRO A 263 28.27 -3.87 1.70
C PRO A 263 27.09 -3.57 0.76
N VAL A 264 26.91 -2.29 0.43
CA VAL A 264 25.79 -1.84 -0.40
C VAL A 264 26.29 -0.95 -1.53
N THR A 265 25.95 -1.34 -2.75
CA THR A 265 26.27 -0.58 -3.97
C THR A 265 25.03 0.16 -4.43
N LEU A 266 24.89 1.42 -4.01
CA LEU A 266 23.70 2.24 -4.29
C LEU A 266 23.40 2.42 -5.78
N THR A 267 24.41 2.31 -6.65
CA THR A 267 24.25 2.40 -8.10
C THR A 267 23.47 1.24 -8.72
N ASP A 268 23.35 0.12 -8.01
CA ASP A 268 22.60 -1.05 -8.48
C ASP A 268 21.09 -0.90 -8.23
N LEU A 269 20.71 0.10 -7.43
CA LEU A 269 19.32 0.39 -7.11
C LEU A 269 18.70 1.34 -8.15
N LYS A 270 17.45 1.07 -8.51
CA LYS A 270 16.67 1.84 -9.48
C LYS A 270 15.68 2.74 -8.77
N PHE A 271 15.70 4.03 -9.09
CA PHE A 271 14.82 5.04 -8.48
C PHE A 271 14.03 5.81 -9.54
N ARG A 272 13.48 5.11 -10.53
CA ARG A 272 12.86 5.74 -11.70
C ARG A 272 11.67 6.61 -11.25
N GLY A 273 11.67 7.85 -11.73
CA GLY A 273 10.59 8.79 -11.50
C GLY A 273 10.68 9.61 -10.21
N PHE A 274 11.43 9.18 -9.18
CA PHE A 274 11.48 9.93 -7.90
C PHE A 274 12.04 11.34 -8.04
N PHE A 275 12.97 11.53 -8.98
CA PHE A 275 13.68 12.80 -9.18
C PHE A 275 13.26 13.52 -10.47
N ARG A 276 12.19 13.05 -11.12
CA ARG A 276 11.68 13.60 -12.38
C ARG A 276 10.57 14.60 -12.10
N GLN A 277 10.75 15.84 -12.56
CA GLN A 277 9.76 16.91 -12.36
C GLN A 277 8.47 16.69 -13.18
N ASP A 278 8.54 15.92 -14.26
CA ASP A 278 7.42 15.63 -15.16
C ASP A 278 6.52 14.47 -14.68
N ILE A 279 6.86 13.83 -13.55
CA ILE A 279 6.08 12.73 -12.98
C ILE A 279 5.55 13.20 -11.61
N PRO A 280 4.25 13.49 -11.49
CA PRO A 280 3.69 13.92 -10.21
C PRO A 280 3.81 12.80 -9.18
N LEU A 281 4.47 13.09 -8.06
CA LEU A 281 4.56 12.17 -6.92
C LEU A 281 3.22 12.16 -6.19
N ASP A 282 2.45 11.10 -6.38
CA ASP A 282 1.26 10.85 -5.58
C ASP A 282 1.62 10.44 -4.14
N ARG A 283 0.58 10.20 -3.34
CA ARG A 283 0.73 9.84 -1.93
C ARG A 283 1.65 8.63 -1.74
N MET A 284 1.46 7.55 -2.51
CA MET A 284 2.23 6.31 -2.36
C MET A 284 3.67 6.49 -2.84
N ALA A 285 3.88 7.22 -3.93
CA ALA A 285 5.23 7.59 -4.36
C ALA A 285 5.97 8.37 -3.26
N LYS A 286 5.30 9.32 -2.58
CA LYS A 286 5.90 10.04 -1.44
C LYS A 286 6.24 9.11 -0.27
N VAL A 287 5.42 8.09 0.02
CA VAL A 287 5.72 7.09 1.06
C VAL A 287 7.01 6.35 0.73
N PHE A 288 7.13 5.78 -0.47
CA PHE A 288 8.36 5.08 -0.87
C PHE A 288 9.57 6.02 -0.86
N ARG A 289 9.41 7.26 -1.34
CA ARG A 289 10.48 8.25 -1.34
C ARG A 289 10.98 8.52 0.09
N ASN A 290 10.06 8.80 1.02
CA ASN A 290 10.40 9.04 2.41
C ASN A 290 11.00 7.79 3.09
N TYR A 291 10.50 6.61 2.75
CA TYR A 291 10.99 5.34 3.27
C TYR A 291 12.45 5.11 2.87
N TYR A 292 12.80 5.28 1.58
CA TYR A 292 14.17 5.23 1.09
C TYR A 292 15.07 6.23 1.81
N GLY A 293 14.65 7.49 1.88
CA GLY A 293 15.38 8.53 2.57
C GLY A 293 15.61 8.23 4.05
N GLY A 294 14.60 7.72 4.74
CA GLY A 294 14.66 7.36 6.16
C GLY A 294 15.61 6.20 6.42
N LEU A 295 15.61 5.15 5.60
CA LEU A 295 16.55 4.04 5.71
C LEU A 295 18.00 4.48 5.47
N MET A 296 18.24 5.25 4.41
CA MET A 296 19.58 5.80 4.12
C MET A 296 20.06 6.72 5.25
N PHE A 297 19.17 7.52 5.82
CA PHE A 297 19.49 8.38 6.96
C PHE A 297 19.83 7.58 8.22
N ASN A 298 19.05 6.55 8.55
CA ASN A 298 19.36 5.65 9.67
C ASN A 298 20.69 4.93 9.48
N ARG A 299 21.02 4.54 8.24
CA ARG A 299 22.32 3.96 7.90
C ARG A 299 23.47 4.95 8.08
N ALA A 300 23.29 6.21 7.68
CA ALA A 300 24.29 7.25 7.92
C ALA A 300 24.58 7.44 9.42
N ILE A 301 23.54 7.53 10.26
CA ILE A 301 23.69 7.63 11.72
C ILE A 301 24.47 6.42 12.28
N MET A 302 24.17 5.22 11.78
CA MET A 302 24.85 4.01 12.21
C MET A 302 26.34 4.02 11.84
N LEU A 303 26.67 4.37 10.59
CA LEU A 303 28.04 4.47 10.10
C LEU A 303 28.84 5.53 10.88
N GLU A 304 28.22 6.66 11.20
CA GLU A 304 28.84 7.70 12.01
C GLU A 304 29.17 7.21 13.42
N LYS A 305 28.28 6.45 14.06
CA LYS A 305 28.49 5.86 15.39
C LYS A 305 29.66 4.88 15.43
N ILE A 306 29.93 4.15 14.35
CA ILE A 306 31.06 3.23 14.25
C ILE A 306 32.34 3.90 13.71
N GLY A 307 32.31 5.21 13.48
CA GLY A 307 33.47 6.02 13.08
C GLY A 307 33.70 6.16 11.57
N ASP A 308 32.88 5.54 10.72
CA ASP A 308 32.98 5.66 9.26
C ASP A 308 32.30 6.95 8.75
N LYS A 309 32.97 8.08 8.99
CA LYS A 309 32.46 9.41 8.64
C LYS A 309 32.35 9.65 7.14
N VAL A 310 33.20 9.00 6.34
CA VAL A 310 33.22 9.18 4.88
C VAL A 310 31.96 8.55 4.29
N GLU A 311 31.68 7.31 4.67
CA GLU A 311 30.53 6.57 4.20
C GLU A 311 29.22 7.14 4.78
N ALA A 312 29.23 7.53 6.06
CA ALA A 312 28.09 8.24 6.67
C ALA A 312 27.71 9.51 5.90
N LYS A 313 28.70 10.34 5.54
CA LYS A 313 28.47 11.56 4.74
C LYS A 313 27.85 11.23 3.36
N ARG A 314 28.31 10.15 2.71
CA ARG A 314 27.73 9.68 1.44
C ARG A 314 26.24 9.37 1.61
N TYR A 315 25.88 8.60 2.62
CA TYR A 315 24.48 8.26 2.90
C TYR A 315 23.62 9.45 3.31
N TYR A 316 24.13 10.41 4.09
CA TYR A 316 23.41 11.65 4.40
C TYR A 316 23.07 12.45 3.13
N LEU A 317 24.00 12.54 2.19
CA LEU A 317 23.78 13.24 0.92
C LEU A 317 22.74 12.53 0.04
N GLU A 318 22.76 11.20 0.00
CA GLU A 318 21.76 10.41 -0.74
C GLU A 318 20.38 10.51 -0.09
N ALA A 319 20.29 10.34 1.23
CA ALA A 319 19.04 10.49 1.98
C ALA A 319 18.38 11.87 1.73
N ARG A 320 19.20 12.93 1.69
CA ARG A 320 18.71 14.29 1.41
C ARG A 320 17.98 14.40 0.07
N LYS A 321 18.39 13.69 -0.97
CA LYS A 321 17.71 13.72 -2.28
C LYS A 321 16.27 13.20 -2.19
N PHE A 322 16.01 12.27 -1.28
CA PHE A 322 14.69 11.69 -1.07
C PHE A 322 13.83 12.51 -0.10
N LEU A 323 14.45 13.10 0.93
CA LEU A 323 13.76 13.81 2.01
C LEU A 323 13.50 15.31 1.74
N SER A 324 14.12 15.88 0.70
CA SER A 324 13.86 17.25 0.23
C SER A 324 12.62 17.33 -0.67
#